data_AF-A0A419DFZ5-F1
#
_entry.id   AF-A0A419DFZ5-F1
#
_cell.length_a   1.000
_cell.length_b   1.000
_cell.length_c   1.000
_cell.angle_alpha   90.00
_cell.angle_beta   90.00
_cell.angle_gamma   90.00
#
_symmetry.space_group_name_H-M   'P 1'
#
loop_
_entity.id
_entity.type
_entity.pdbx_description
1 polymer ?
#
loop_
_entity_poly.entity_id
_entity_poly.type
_entity_poly.pdbx_seq_one_letter_code
_entity_poly.pdbx_strand_id
1 'polypeptide(L)'
;MKLQVISENRMFDTVLDFAVLDRSNYLQAASFGGLQTAVSAVGASIVHGLDSAVVAGDNSKLAHARFGHYKRFESPLGNDLHHGFVLTKDAVYTEEPESPVVLAPDGDISEAVGKYIAARYTLPVEWSRTDQPGEIAFHRSGRHIASYRRLA
;
A
#
# COMPACT_ATOMS: atom_id res chain seq x y z
N MET A 1 18.28 -9.68 -3.35
CA MET A 1 18.64 -8.66 -2.35
C MET A 1 18.10 -9.12 -1.01
N LYS A 2 18.55 -8.55 0.12
CA LYS A 2 18.03 -8.88 1.45
C LYS A 2 17.57 -7.63 2.19
N LEU A 3 16.55 -7.78 3.01
CA LEU A 3 16.14 -6.77 3.97
C LEU A 3 16.38 -7.34 5.37
N GLN A 4 17.17 -6.60 6.13
CA GLN A 4 17.66 -7.02 7.45
C GLN A 4 17.28 -5.98 8.50
N VAL A 5 16.80 -6.43 9.66
CA VAL A 5 16.62 -5.54 10.82
C VAL A 5 17.96 -5.33 11.51
N ILE A 6 18.31 -4.07 11.77
CA ILE A 6 19.52 -3.72 12.52
C ILE A 6 19.10 -3.54 13.98
N SER A 7 19.09 -4.63 14.75
CA SER A 7 18.86 -4.61 16.20
C SER A 7 20.04 -5.23 16.92
N GLU A 8 20.45 -4.64 18.04
CA GLU A 8 21.64 -5.04 18.81
C GLU A 8 21.62 -6.51 19.29
N ASN A 9 20.44 -7.12 19.39
CA ASN A 9 20.27 -8.45 20.00
C ASN A 9 19.82 -9.55 19.04
N ARG A 10 19.25 -9.22 17.87
CA ARG A 10 18.74 -10.22 16.89
C ARG A 10 18.77 -9.67 15.47
N MET A 11 19.33 -10.47 14.56
CA MET A 11 19.23 -10.23 13.12
C MET A 11 18.20 -11.17 12.50
N PHE A 12 17.27 -10.61 11.75
CA PHE A 12 16.34 -11.35 10.91
C PHE A 12 16.57 -10.97 9.46
N ASP A 13 16.74 -11.99 8.62
CA ASP A 13 16.98 -11.82 7.19
C ASP A 13 15.74 -12.25 6.40
N THR A 14 15.34 -11.42 5.45
CA THR A 14 14.33 -11.77 4.45
C THR A 14 14.89 -11.58 3.05
N VAL A 15 14.35 -12.32 2.08
CA VAL A 15 14.60 -12.11 0.66
C VAL A 15 13.83 -10.86 0.25
N LEU A 16 14.52 -9.85 -0.27
CA LEU A 16 13.91 -8.60 -0.71
C LEU A 16 13.65 -8.66 -2.21
N ASP A 17 12.38 -8.48 -2.60
CA ASP A 17 11.95 -8.33 -3.99
C ASP A 17 12.26 -6.90 -4.45
N PHE A 18 11.76 -5.91 -3.70
CA PHE A 18 12.02 -4.50 -3.92
C PHE A 18 11.91 -3.68 -2.63
N ALA A 19 12.59 -2.54 -2.62
CA ALA A 19 12.37 -1.45 -1.65
C ALA A 19 12.38 -0.11 -2.38
N VAL A 20 11.49 0.78 -1.99
CA VAL A 20 11.41 2.16 -2.47
C VAL A 20 11.86 3.06 -1.33
N LEU A 21 12.91 3.84 -1.58
CA LEU A 21 13.45 4.81 -0.64
C LEU A 21 13.27 6.22 -1.21
N ASP A 22 13.04 7.21 -0.34
CA ASP A 22 13.11 8.61 -0.74
C ASP A 22 14.57 9.10 -0.85
N ARG A 23 14.76 10.38 -1.17
CA ARG A 23 16.10 10.99 -1.30
C ARG A 23 16.90 11.02 0.00
N SER A 24 16.23 10.86 1.13
CA SER A 24 16.81 10.85 2.48
C SER A 24 16.88 9.42 3.06
N ASN A 25 16.75 8.40 2.21
CA ASN A 25 16.75 6.98 2.57
C ASN A 25 15.61 6.55 3.52
N TYR A 26 14.51 7.30 3.64
CA TYR A 26 13.33 6.79 4.33
C TYR A 26 12.59 5.80 3.46
N LEU A 27 12.21 4.67 4.06
CA LEU A 27 11.42 3.65 3.42
C LEU A 27 10.03 4.21 3.05
N GLN A 28 9.63 4.01 1.80
CA GLN A 28 8.28 4.32 1.31
C GLN A 28 7.46 3.05 1.13
N ALA A 29 8.09 2.00 0.58
CA ALA A 29 7.50 0.68 0.45
C ALA A 29 8.58 -0.41 0.40
N ALA A 30 8.24 -1.63 0.78
CA ALA A 30 9.06 -2.81 0.53
C ALA A 30 8.22 -4.08 0.39
N SER A 31 8.70 -4.99 -0.44
CA SER A 31 8.17 -6.33 -0.66
C SER A 31 9.26 -7.36 -0.37
N PHE A 32 8.98 -8.30 0.52
CA PHE A 32 9.96 -9.27 0.97
C PHE A 32 9.33 -10.62 1.33
N GLY A 33 10.09 -11.71 1.20
CA GLY A 33 9.65 -13.06 1.51
C GLY A 33 10.65 -13.82 2.38
N GLY A 34 10.18 -14.87 3.05
CA GLY A 34 11.02 -15.73 3.86
C GLY A 34 10.21 -16.59 4.83
N LEU A 35 10.87 -17.11 5.86
CA LEU A 35 10.20 -17.81 6.95
C LEU A 35 9.26 -16.86 7.69
N GLN A 36 8.09 -17.36 8.11
CA GLN A 36 7.08 -16.59 8.85
C GLN A 36 7.68 -15.72 9.96
N THR A 37 8.54 -16.30 10.78
CA THR A 37 9.17 -15.61 11.92
C THR A 37 10.03 -14.43 11.49
N ALA A 38 10.78 -14.58 10.39
CA ALA A 38 11.62 -13.51 9.84
C ALA A 38 10.77 -12.41 9.19
N VAL A 39 9.76 -12.78 8.39
CA VAL A 39 8.85 -11.83 7.73
C VAL A 39 8.08 -11.02 8.76
N SER A 40 7.50 -11.68 9.76
CA SER A 40 6.80 -11.02 10.86
C SER A 40 7.71 -10.08 11.64
N ALA A 41 8.94 -10.51 11.97
CA ALA A 41 9.90 -9.70 12.71
C ALA A 41 10.39 -8.47 11.93
N VAL A 42 10.74 -8.64 10.65
CA VAL A 42 11.13 -7.53 9.76
C VAL A 42 9.98 -6.53 9.61
N GLY A 43 8.78 -7.03 9.28
CA GLY A 43 7.62 -6.17 9.12
C GLY A 43 7.22 -5.43 10.40
N ALA A 44 7.31 -6.08 11.56
CA ALA A 44 7.04 -5.42 12.84
C ALA A 44 8.08 -4.32 13.14
N SER A 45 9.36 -4.59 12.87
CA SER A 45 10.45 -3.65 13.10
C SER A 45 10.27 -2.36 12.30
N ILE A 46 9.86 -2.48 11.04
CA ILE A 46 9.55 -1.32 10.17
C ILE A 46 8.36 -0.52 10.72
N VAL A 47 7.28 -1.20 11.12
CA VAL A 47 6.10 -0.53 11.72
C VAL A 47 6.47 0.22 13.00
N HIS A 48 7.39 -0.34 13.78
CA HIS A 48 7.93 0.27 15.00
C HIS A 48 9.07 1.27 14.76
N GLY A 49 9.33 1.67 13.50
CA GLY A 49 10.32 2.70 13.20
C GLY A 49 11.76 2.31 13.52
N LEU A 50 12.06 1.01 13.57
CA LEU A 50 13.43 0.53 13.72
C LEU A 50 14.13 0.58 12.36
N ASP A 51 15.38 1.03 12.37
CA ASP A 51 16.20 1.07 11.16
C ASP A 51 16.41 -0.34 10.59
N SER A 52 16.35 -0.42 9.27
CA SER A 52 16.57 -1.65 8.52
C SER A 52 17.70 -1.43 7.52
N ALA A 53 18.49 -2.46 7.24
CA ALA A 53 19.47 -2.45 6.16
C ALA A 53 18.89 -3.14 4.92
N VAL A 54 18.90 -2.44 3.80
CA VAL A 54 18.76 -3.05 2.47
C VAL A 54 20.15 -3.49 2.02
N VAL A 55 20.37 -4.80 1.95
CA VAL A 55 21.66 -5.40 1.59
C VAL A 55 21.59 -5.97 0.18
N ALA A 56 22.38 -5.42 -0.74
CA ALA A 56 22.44 -5.80 -2.15
C ALA A 56 23.89 -6.08 -2.57
N GLY A 57 24.37 -7.30 -2.32
CA GLY A 57 25.78 -7.65 -2.53
C GLY A 57 26.68 -6.91 -1.53
N ASP A 58 27.79 -6.33 -2.00
CA ASP A 58 28.71 -5.54 -1.17
C ASP A 58 28.18 -4.15 -0.83
N ASN A 59 27.06 -3.74 -1.44
CA ASN A 59 26.43 -2.45 -1.19
C ASN A 59 25.29 -2.62 -0.17
N SER A 60 25.49 -2.10 1.04
CA SER A 60 24.42 -1.93 2.02
C SER A 60 23.95 -0.48 2.04
N LYS A 61 22.63 -0.29 2.07
CA LYS A 61 22.01 1.01 2.32
C LYS A 61 21.17 0.91 3.59
N LEU A 62 21.35 1.87 4.47
CA LEU A 62 20.42 2.07 5.58
C LEU A 62 19.09 2.56 5.00
N ALA A 63 18.01 1.93 5.44
CA ALA A 63 16.65 2.30 5.16
C ALA A 63 15.99 2.69 6.48
N HIS A 64 15.71 3.98 6.62
CA HIS A 64 15.12 4.53 7.84
C HIS A 64 13.60 4.30 7.83
N ALA A 65 13.06 3.86 8.96
CA ALA A 65 11.63 3.70 9.15
C ALA A 65 11.11 4.74 10.15
N ARG A 66 9.97 5.37 9.83
CA ARG A 66 9.26 6.26 10.76
C ARG A 66 8.22 5.48 11.58
N PHE A 67 8.31 5.58 12.90
CA PHE A 67 7.36 4.92 13.82
C PHE A 67 5.91 5.28 13.49
N GLY A 68 5.06 4.27 13.31
CA GLY A 68 3.63 4.47 13.09
C GLY A 68 3.22 4.97 11.69
N HIS A 69 4.15 5.13 10.75
CA HIS A 69 3.84 5.61 9.39
C HIS A 69 3.51 4.51 8.38
N TYR A 70 3.71 3.24 8.73
CA TYR A 70 3.55 2.14 7.79
C TYR A 70 2.30 1.30 8.08
N LYS A 71 1.76 0.74 7.01
CA LYS A 71 0.84 -0.39 7.06
C LYS A 71 1.58 -1.63 6.56
N ARG A 72 1.37 -2.75 7.27
CA ARG A 72 1.97 -4.05 6.97
C ARG A 72 0.88 -5.00 6.50
N PHE A 73 1.19 -5.73 5.43
CA PHE A 73 0.42 -6.84 4.89
C PHE A 73 1.29 -8.09 4.93
N GLU A 74 0.71 -9.22 5.29
CA GLU A 74 1.40 -10.50 5.33
C GLU A 74 0.49 -11.57 4.72
N SER A 75 1.04 -12.40 3.84
CA SER A 75 0.31 -13.45 3.15
C SER A 75 1.09 -14.77 3.19
N PRO A 76 0.47 -15.90 3.59
CA PRO A 76 1.13 -17.19 3.58
C PRO A 76 1.32 -17.69 2.13
N LEU A 77 2.50 -18.23 1.84
CA LEU A 77 2.85 -18.89 0.58
C LEU A 77 2.89 -20.42 0.69
N GLY A 78 2.75 -20.97 1.91
CA GLY A 78 2.81 -22.40 2.22
C GLY A 78 4.16 -22.85 2.79
N ASN A 79 4.21 -23.99 3.50
CA ASN A 79 5.42 -24.55 4.13
C ASN A 79 6.21 -23.52 4.97
N ASP A 80 5.53 -22.80 5.86
CA ASP A 80 6.08 -21.72 6.71
C ASP A 80 6.68 -20.52 5.96
N LEU A 81 6.56 -20.47 4.63
CA LEU A 81 6.95 -19.32 3.83
C LEU A 81 5.83 -18.28 3.82
N HIS A 82 6.23 -17.03 4.05
CA HIS A 82 5.34 -15.88 4.07
C HIS A 82 5.90 -14.81 3.13
N HIS A 83 4.99 -14.00 2.63
CA HIS A 83 5.29 -12.75 1.92
C HIS A 83 4.83 -11.58 2.77
N GLY A 84 5.72 -10.61 2.95
CA GLY A 84 5.48 -9.37 3.64
C GLY A 84 5.50 -8.20 2.66
N PHE A 85 4.54 -7.30 2.81
CA PHE A 85 4.49 -6.05 2.09
C PHE A 85 4.25 -4.90 3.05
N VAL A 86 5.06 -3.85 2.96
CA VAL A 86 4.94 -2.64 3.79
C VAL A 86 4.89 -1.42 2.91
N LEU A 87 4.08 -0.43 3.30
CA LEU A 87 3.95 0.86 2.61
C LEU A 87 3.46 1.94 3.55
N THR A 88 3.69 3.19 3.19
CA THR A 88 3.20 4.35 3.94
C THR A 88 1.67 4.33 4.05
N LYS A 89 1.14 4.66 5.24
CA LYS A 89 -0.30 4.75 5.48
C LYS A 89 -0.99 5.74 4.55
N ASP A 90 -0.29 6.80 4.14
CA ASP A 90 -0.79 7.81 3.21
C ASP A 90 -1.05 7.26 1.80
N ALA A 91 -0.47 6.10 1.45
CA ALA A 91 -0.70 5.43 0.17
C ALA A 91 -1.80 4.35 0.24
N VAL A 92 -2.46 4.20 1.40
CA VAL A 92 -3.41 3.11 1.65
C VAL A 92 -4.71 3.60 2.25
N TYR A 93 -5.80 3.21 1.61
CA TYR A 93 -7.12 3.31 2.19
C TYR A 93 -7.71 1.93 2.51
N THR A 94 -8.31 1.82 3.69
CA THR A 94 -9.09 0.65 4.13
C THR A 94 -10.27 1.12 4.97
N GLU A 95 -11.49 0.73 4.58
CA GLU A 95 -12.71 1.08 5.31
C GLU A 95 -12.81 0.33 6.65
N GLU A 96 -12.45 -0.96 6.69
CA GLU A 96 -12.54 -1.83 7.87
C GLU A 96 -11.47 -2.96 7.82
N PRO A 97 -11.19 -3.67 8.93
CA PRO A 97 -10.14 -4.70 9.00
C PRO A 97 -10.24 -5.84 7.96
N GLU A 98 -11.42 -6.08 7.37
CA GLU A 98 -11.63 -7.09 6.32
C GLU A 98 -11.98 -6.49 4.95
N SER A 99 -11.84 -5.18 4.78
CA SER A 99 -12.17 -4.48 3.54
C SER A 99 -11.05 -4.55 2.50
N PRO A 100 -11.38 -4.46 1.20
CA PRO A 100 -10.39 -4.38 0.15
C PRO A 100 -9.45 -3.19 0.37
N VAL A 101 -8.17 -3.45 0.19
CA VAL A 101 -7.10 -2.46 0.33
C VAL A 101 -7.01 -1.69 -0.98
N VAL A 102 -7.35 -0.40 -0.93
CA VAL A 102 -7.18 0.48 -2.07
C VAL A 102 -5.81 1.13 -1.97
N LEU A 103 -5.00 0.93 -3.02
CA LEU A 103 -3.66 1.50 -3.14
C LEU A 103 -3.71 2.76 -3.98
N ALA A 104 -3.11 3.83 -3.48
CA ALA A 104 -2.91 5.11 -4.18
C ALA A 104 -1.40 5.37 -4.32
N PRO A 105 -0.74 4.89 -5.38
CA PRO A 105 0.73 5.00 -5.52
C PRO A 105 1.22 6.45 -5.64
N ASP A 106 0.35 7.34 -6.12
CA ASP A 106 0.56 8.79 -6.25
C ASP A 106 0.12 9.57 -4.99
N GLY A 107 -0.47 8.89 -4.01
CA GLY A 107 -1.04 9.49 -2.81
C GLY A 107 -2.42 10.11 -3.01
N ASP A 108 -3.01 10.07 -4.22
CA ASP A 108 -4.37 10.54 -4.45
C ASP A 108 -5.38 9.45 -4.07
N ILE A 109 -5.65 9.36 -2.77
CA ILE A 109 -6.61 8.39 -2.21
C ILE A 109 -8.01 8.60 -2.80
N SER A 110 -8.42 9.85 -3.03
CA SER A 110 -9.75 10.15 -3.55
C SER A 110 -9.95 9.59 -4.95
N GLU A 111 -8.99 9.82 -5.85
CA GLU A 111 -9.01 9.24 -7.20
C GLU A 111 -8.93 7.71 -7.14
N ALA A 112 -8.07 7.15 -6.29
CA ALA A 112 -7.92 5.69 -6.16
C ALA A 112 -9.21 5.01 -5.66
N VAL A 113 -9.86 5.57 -4.64
CA VAL A 113 -11.16 5.09 -4.13
C VAL A 113 -12.24 5.24 -5.18
N GLY A 114 -12.29 6.39 -5.88
CA GLY A 114 -13.24 6.63 -6.96
C GLY A 114 -13.10 5.60 -8.09
N LYS A 115 -11.87 5.30 -8.53
CA LYS A 115 -11.59 4.25 -9.52
C LYS A 115 -12.07 2.88 -9.05
N TYR A 116 -11.79 2.55 -7.80
CA TYR A 116 -12.21 1.29 -7.21
C TYR A 116 -13.74 1.14 -7.17
N ILE A 117 -14.46 2.16 -6.69
CA ILE A 117 -15.93 2.17 -6.66
C ILE A 117 -16.51 2.08 -8.08
N ALA A 118 -15.97 2.87 -9.02
CA ALA A 118 -16.44 2.86 -10.39
C ALA A 118 -16.29 1.49 -11.05
N ALA A 119 -15.15 0.82 -10.86
CA ALA A 119 -14.94 -0.54 -11.35
C ALA A 119 -15.89 -1.56 -10.67
N ARG A 120 -16.03 -1.50 -9.34
CA ARG A 120 -16.85 -2.44 -8.56
C ARG A 120 -18.33 -2.41 -8.94
N TYR A 121 -18.87 -1.23 -9.24
CA TYR A 121 -20.29 -1.04 -9.55
C TYR A 121 -20.56 -0.77 -11.04
N THR A 122 -19.55 -0.92 -11.90
CA THR A 122 -19.65 -0.65 -13.35
C THR A 122 -20.17 0.77 -13.64
N LEU A 123 -19.69 1.76 -12.87
CA LEU A 123 -20.00 3.16 -13.09
C LEU A 123 -19.07 3.75 -14.16
N PRO A 124 -19.45 4.88 -14.80
CA PRO A 124 -18.59 5.58 -15.73
C PRO A 124 -17.25 5.98 -15.08
N VAL A 125 -16.15 5.86 -15.82
CA VAL A 125 -14.79 6.16 -15.33
C VAL A 125 -14.64 7.63 -14.95
N GLU A 126 -15.42 8.51 -15.57
CA GLU A 126 -15.47 9.94 -15.27
C GLU A 126 -15.89 10.22 -13.82
N TRP A 127 -16.59 9.29 -13.16
CA TRP A 127 -17.02 9.41 -11.77
C TRP A 127 -15.93 9.01 -10.77
N SER A 128 -14.77 8.57 -11.25
CA SER A 128 -13.63 8.24 -10.38
C SER A 128 -12.93 9.45 -9.77
N ARG A 129 -13.30 10.66 -10.20
CA ARG A 129 -12.67 11.93 -9.81
C ARG A 129 -13.68 12.85 -9.16
N THR A 130 -13.39 13.29 -7.94
CA THR A 130 -14.24 14.20 -7.15
C THR A 130 -14.09 15.67 -7.54
N ASP A 131 -13.04 16.02 -8.29
CA ASP A 131 -12.76 17.38 -8.77
C ASP A 131 -13.56 17.78 -10.01
N GLN A 132 -14.30 16.85 -10.62
CA GLN A 132 -15.27 17.19 -11.65
C GLN A 132 -16.61 17.57 -11.00
N PRO A 133 -17.12 18.79 -11.21
CA PRO A 133 -18.46 19.15 -10.77
C PRO A 133 -19.47 18.37 -11.64
N GLY A 134 -19.76 17.14 -11.23
CA GLY A 134 -20.94 16.43 -11.69
C GLY A 134 -22.12 16.91 -10.87
N GLU A 135 -23.02 17.71 -11.47
CA GLU A 135 -24.38 17.84 -10.93
C GLU A 135 -25.01 16.44 -10.91
N ILE A 136 -25.08 15.83 -9.72
CA ILE A 136 -25.86 14.61 -9.51
C ILE A 136 -27.33 15.05 -9.49
N ALA A 137 -27.95 15.08 -10.66
CA ALA A 137 -29.39 15.30 -10.79
C ALA A 137 -30.14 14.06 -10.31
N PHE A 138 -30.59 14.06 -9.04
CA PHE A 138 -31.51 13.05 -8.53
C PHE A 138 -32.90 13.28 -9.12
N HIS A 139 -33.21 12.61 -10.24
CA HIS A 139 -34.57 12.59 -10.76
C HIS A 139 -35.42 11.60 -9.95
N ARG A 140 -36.24 12.12 -9.03
CA ARG A 140 -37.32 11.36 -8.37
C ARG A 140 -38.44 11.07 -9.38
N SER A 141 -38.28 10.04 -10.20
CA SER A 141 -39.43 9.37 -10.83
C SER A 141 -39.00 8.02 -11.37
N GLY A 142 -39.63 6.95 -10.88
CA GLY A 142 -39.34 5.58 -11.31
C GLY A 142 -39.53 5.38 -12.80
N ARG A 143 -38.42 5.33 -13.55
CA ARG A 143 -38.14 4.46 -14.70
C ARG A 143 -36.74 4.79 -15.24
N HIS A 144 -35.98 3.75 -15.51
CA HIS A 144 -34.59 3.78 -15.98
C HIS A 144 -34.38 4.67 -17.22
N ILE A 145 -33.30 5.45 -17.21
CA ILE A 145 -32.08 5.36 -18.05
C ILE A 145 -31.28 6.64 -17.76
N ALA A 146 -30.08 6.50 -17.17
CA ALA A 146 -29.18 7.64 -17.00
C ALA A 146 -28.77 8.15 -18.38
N SER A 147 -29.10 9.40 -18.71
CA SER A 147 -28.65 10.05 -19.93
C SER A 147 -27.72 11.21 -19.56
N TYR A 148 -26.50 11.17 -20.11
CA TYR A 148 -25.49 12.20 -19.96
C TYR A 148 -25.62 13.16 -21.13
N ARG A 149 -25.86 14.45 -20.88
CA ARG A 149 -25.87 15.49 -21.91
C ARG A 149 -24.78 16.50 -21.61
N ARG A 150 -23.74 16.51 -22.44
CA ARG A 150 -22.65 17.48 -22.40
C ARG A 150 -23.21 18.84 -22.83
N LEU A 151 -23.16 19.84 -21.96
CA LEU A 151 -23.33 21.24 -22.37
C LEU A 151 -21.95 21.76 -22.77
N ALA A 152 -21.88 22.31 -23.98
CA ALA A 152 -20.68 22.86 -24.62
C ALA A 152 -20.25 24.18 -23.98
#